data_AF-A0A2S6T7P7-F1
#
_entry.id   AF-A0A2S6T7P7-F1
#
_cell.length_a   1.000
_cell.length_b   1.000
_cell.length_c   1.000
_cell.angle_alpha   90.00
_cell.angle_beta   90.00
_cell.angle_gamma   90.00
#
_symmetry.space_group_name_H-M   'P 1'
#
loop_
_entity.id
_entity.type
_entity.pdbx_description
1 polymer ?
#
loop_
_entity_poly.entity_id
_entity_poly.type
_entity_poly.pdbx_seq_one_letter_code
_entity_poly.pdbx_strand_id
1 'polypeptide(L)'
;SDTSVWGRQWREVLDHLNAAGRSSKNFDGAIYLTLSIDDDATKANERLDSFLERYYSIPAAKLRTFQAGFGGPAAEAAEWLKAYADEGASHIMIRFCGDHDRNLEQFAKVRESLGW
;
A
#
# COMPACT_ATOMS: atom_id res chain seq x y z
N SER A 1 -6.49 -10.25 5.06
CA SER A 1 -6.24 -8.86 4.65
C SER A 1 -5.31 -8.84 3.45
N ASP A 2 -5.24 -7.73 2.72
CA ASP A 2 -4.30 -7.56 1.60
C ASP A 2 -2.84 -7.81 2.03
N THR A 3 -2.49 -7.39 3.25
CA THR A 3 -1.17 -7.60 3.86
C THR A 3 -0.81 -9.08 4.04
N SER A 4 -1.77 -9.90 4.48
CA SER A 4 -1.56 -11.36 4.62
C SER A 4 -1.38 -12.07 3.27
N VAL A 5 -1.99 -11.53 2.20
CA VAL A 5 -1.81 -12.04 0.83
C VAL A 5 -0.41 -11.68 0.35
N TRP A 6 0.00 -10.41 0.53
CA TRP A 6 1.36 -9.95 0.23
C TRP A 6 2.42 -10.83 0.92
N GLY A 7 2.33 -11.01 2.24
CA GLY A 7 3.33 -11.76 2.99
C GLY A 7 3.45 -13.22 2.54
N ARG A 8 2.32 -13.86 2.20
CA ARG A 8 2.32 -15.21 1.61
C ARG A 8 3.03 -15.23 0.27
N GLN A 9 2.66 -14.33 -0.64
CA GLN A 9 3.25 -14.25 -1.98
C GLN A 9 4.74 -13.92 -1.93
N TRP A 10 5.15 -13.06 -1.00
CA TRP A 10 6.55 -12.74 -0.79
C TRP A 10 7.35 -13.94 -0.29
N ARG A 11 6.82 -14.71 0.68
CA ARG A 11 7.43 -15.98 1.12
C ARG A 11 7.55 -16.99 -0.02
N GLU A 12 6.52 -17.12 -0.86
CA GLU A 12 6.57 -17.98 -2.06
C GLU A 12 7.69 -17.56 -3.03
N VAL A 13 7.89 -16.25 -3.25
CA VAL A 13 9.02 -15.74 -4.05
C VAL A 13 10.36 -16.11 -3.40
N LEU A 14 10.50 -15.94 -2.09
CA LEU A 14 11.73 -16.30 -1.37
C LEU A 14 12.04 -17.81 -1.47
N ASP A 15 11.02 -18.67 -1.39
CA ASP A 15 11.16 -20.11 -1.56
C ASP A 15 11.64 -20.47 -2.98
N HIS A 16 11.09 -19.81 -4.01
CA HIS A 16 11.55 -19.99 -5.39
C HIS A 16 12.99 -19.51 -5.61
N LEU A 17 13.41 -18.42 -4.97
CA LEU A 17 14.79 -17.94 -5.03
C LEU A 17 15.75 -18.96 -4.40
N ASN A 18 15.40 -19.49 -3.22
CA ASN A 18 16.18 -20.50 -2.54
C ASN A 18 16.31 -21.79 -3.38
N ALA A 19 15.19 -22.28 -3.94
CA ALA A 19 15.19 -23.45 -4.82
C ALA A 19 16.05 -23.26 -6.08
N ALA A 20 16.17 -22.02 -6.58
CA ALA A 20 17.03 -21.66 -7.70
C ALA A 20 18.49 -21.38 -7.30
N GLY A 21 18.87 -21.55 -6.02
CA GLY A 21 20.22 -21.25 -5.52
C GLY A 21 20.58 -19.76 -5.52
N ARG A 22 19.56 -18.88 -5.55
CA ARG A 22 19.74 -17.42 -5.55
C ARG A 22 19.61 -16.89 -4.12
N SER A 23 20.52 -16.00 -3.73
CA SER A 23 20.41 -15.33 -2.41
C SER A 23 19.22 -14.36 -2.41
N SER A 24 18.34 -14.50 -1.42
CA SER A 24 17.22 -13.58 -1.17
C SER A 24 17.69 -12.15 -0.86
N LYS A 25 18.92 -11.96 -0.38
CA LYS A 25 19.50 -10.64 -0.07
C LYS A 25 19.65 -9.73 -1.29
N ASN A 26 19.56 -10.29 -2.50
CA ASN A 26 19.66 -9.54 -3.75
C ASN A 26 18.28 -9.10 -4.29
N PHE A 27 17.20 -9.34 -3.54
CA PHE A 27 15.83 -9.05 -3.96
C PHE A 27 15.11 -8.27 -2.88
N ASP A 28 14.46 -7.19 -3.31
CA ASP A 28 13.65 -6.35 -2.46
C ASP A 28 12.16 -6.72 -2.57
N GLY A 29 11.50 -6.78 -1.41
CA GLY A 29 10.05 -6.84 -1.33
C GLY A 29 9.47 -5.46 -1.66
N ALA A 30 9.25 -5.20 -2.94
CA ALA A 30 8.70 -3.93 -3.40
C ALA A 30 7.19 -4.01 -3.65
N ILE A 31 6.43 -3.04 -3.11
CA ILE A 31 4.98 -2.99 -3.25
C ILE A 31 4.50 -1.59 -3.63
N TYR A 32 3.51 -1.55 -4.54
CA TYR A 32 2.85 -0.32 -4.99
C TYR A 32 1.47 -0.21 -4.36
N LEU A 33 1.25 0.85 -3.58
CA LEU A 33 0.04 1.07 -2.79
C LEU A 33 -0.62 2.40 -3.18
N THR A 34 -1.94 2.45 -3.10
CA THR A 34 -2.71 3.69 -3.35
C THR A 34 -3.32 4.21 -2.04
N LEU A 35 -3.08 5.48 -1.70
CA LEU A 35 -3.51 6.10 -0.45
C LEU A 35 -4.40 7.32 -0.69
N SER A 36 -5.43 7.46 0.14
CA SER A 36 -6.23 8.67 0.31
C SER A 36 -6.31 8.96 1.81
N ILE A 37 -5.63 10.01 2.28
CA ILE A 37 -5.60 10.34 3.72
C ILE A 37 -6.64 11.44 4.01
N ASP A 38 -7.54 11.15 4.95
CA ASP A 38 -8.55 12.09 5.44
C ASP A 38 -9.03 11.65 6.83
N ASP A 39 -9.38 12.60 7.71
CA ASP A 39 -9.94 12.27 9.03
C ASP A 39 -11.31 11.58 8.91
N ASP A 40 -12.00 11.81 7.79
CA ASP A 40 -13.26 11.17 7.42
C ASP A 40 -12.99 9.96 6.51
N ALA A 41 -13.02 8.76 7.09
CA ALA A 41 -12.74 7.52 6.37
C ALA A 41 -13.71 7.25 5.20
N THR A 42 -14.97 7.68 5.32
CA THR A 42 -15.96 7.55 4.23
C THR A 42 -15.54 8.40 3.05
N LYS A 43 -15.25 9.69 3.27
CA LYS A 43 -14.77 10.58 2.19
C LYS A 43 -13.44 10.12 1.59
N ALA A 44 -12.54 9.60 2.41
CA ALA A 44 -11.26 9.08 1.94
C ALA A 44 -11.46 7.90 0.97
N ASN A 45 -12.36 6.97 1.31
CA ASN A 45 -12.68 5.82 0.45
C ASN A 45 -13.45 6.23 -0.81
N GLU A 46 -14.44 7.13 -0.70
CA GLU A 46 -15.15 7.65 -1.87
C GLU A 46 -14.19 8.31 -2.88
N ARG A 47 -13.20 9.06 -2.38
CA ARG A 47 -12.15 9.68 -3.20
C ARG A 47 -11.25 8.64 -3.87
N LEU A 48 -10.85 7.62 -3.13
CA LEU A 48 -10.05 6.50 -3.66
C LEU A 48 -10.81 5.78 -4.78
N ASP A 49 -12.07 5.42 -4.53
CA ASP A 49 -12.91 4.71 -5.50
C ASP A 49 -13.15 5.56 -6.75
N SER A 50 -13.52 6.84 -6.57
CA SER A 50 -13.69 7.79 -7.67
C SER A 50 -12.43 7.95 -8.51
N PHE A 51 -11.26 7.99 -7.87
CA PHE A 51 -9.97 8.08 -8.55
C PHE A 51 -9.69 6.83 -9.39
N LEU A 52 -9.84 5.64 -8.79
CA LEU A 52 -9.60 4.36 -9.46
C LEU A 52 -10.51 4.18 -10.68
N GLU A 53 -11.80 4.49 -10.54
CA GLU A 53 -12.77 4.39 -11.62
C GLU A 53 -12.47 5.34 -12.78
N ARG A 54 -12.11 6.59 -12.48
CA ARG A 54 -11.74 7.56 -13.52
C ARG A 54 -10.44 7.19 -14.22
N TYR A 55 -9.46 6.70 -13.47
CA TYR A 55 -8.13 6.40 -14.01
C TYR A 55 -8.15 5.14 -14.89
N TYR A 56 -8.85 4.08 -14.45
CA TYR A 56 -8.85 2.78 -15.14
C TYR A 56 -10.11 2.49 -15.94
N SER A 57 -11.18 3.29 -15.82
CA SER A 57 -12.50 3.02 -16.44
C SER A 57 -13.07 1.65 -16.06
N ILE A 58 -12.79 1.18 -14.84
CA ILE A 58 -13.24 -0.11 -14.28
C ILE A 58 -13.82 0.18 -12.89
N PRO A 59 -14.91 -0.49 -12.45
CA PRO A 59 -15.47 -0.31 -11.11
C PRO A 59 -14.44 -0.48 -10.00
N ALA A 60 -14.43 0.42 -9.03
CA ALA A 60 -13.46 0.41 -7.92
C ALA A 60 -13.51 -0.90 -7.14
N ALA A 61 -14.72 -1.41 -6.88
CA ALA A 61 -14.92 -2.70 -6.21
C ALA A 61 -14.18 -3.86 -6.88
N LYS A 62 -14.04 -3.85 -8.22
CA LYS A 62 -13.27 -4.85 -8.95
C LYS A 62 -11.77 -4.60 -8.82
N LEU A 63 -11.32 -3.36 -8.98
CA LEU A 63 -9.90 -2.99 -8.87
C LEU A 63 -9.34 -3.31 -7.48
N ARG A 64 -10.10 -3.06 -6.42
CA ARG A 64 -9.71 -3.30 -5.02
C ARG A 64 -9.55 -4.77 -4.65
N THR A 65 -9.92 -5.70 -5.53
CA THR A 65 -9.63 -7.14 -5.33
C THR A 65 -8.18 -7.51 -5.64
N PHE A 66 -7.45 -6.68 -6.40
CA PHE A 66 -6.06 -6.95 -6.81
C PHE A 66 -5.13 -5.72 -6.78
N GLN A 67 -5.65 -4.51 -6.56
CA GLN A 67 -4.86 -3.32 -6.24
C GLN A 67 -5.15 -2.92 -4.79
N ALA A 68 -4.15 -3.08 -3.93
CA ALA A 68 -4.23 -2.66 -2.54
C ALA A 68 -4.38 -1.13 -2.44
N GLY A 69 -5.37 -0.70 -1.66
CA GLY A 69 -5.68 0.71 -1.48
C GLY A 69 -6.28 1.01 -0.13
N PHE A 70 -5.83 2.10 0.48
CA PHE A 70 -6.28 2.57 1.78
C PHE A 70 -6.90 3.95 1.68
N GLY A 71 -8.08 4.10 2.29
CA GLY A 71 -8.74 5.38 2.50
C GLY A 71 -9.09 5.54 3.98
N GLY A 72 -8.51 6.54 4.65
CA GLY A 72 -8.79 6.77 6.07
C GLY A 72 -7.83 7.74 6.76
N PRO A 73 -7.91 7.82 8.11
CA PRO A 73 -7.07 8.70 8.91
C PRO A 73 -5.59 8.32 8.84
N ALA A 74 -4.73 9.30 9.11
CA ALA A 74 -3.28 9.13 9.04
C ALA A 74 -2.75 8.02 9.97
N ALA A 75 -3.28 7.91 11.19
CA ALA A 75 -2.87 6.87 12.14
C ALA A 75 -3.18 5.46 11.63
N GLU A 76 -4.36 5.27 11.05
CA GLU A 76 -4.74 3.99 10.46
C GLU A 76 -3.94 3.67 9.20
N ALA A 77 -3.59 4.69 8.40
CA ALA A 77 -2.67 4.52 7.27
C ALA A 77 -1.29 4.06 7.74
N ALA A 78 -0.79 4.59 8.86
CA ALA A 78 0.48 4.18 9.45
C ALA A 78 0.47 2.70 9.83
N GLU A 79 -0.55 2.25 10.55
CA GLU A 79 -0.72 0.84 10.93
C GLU A 79 -0.83 -0.08 9.70
N TRP A 80 -1.57 0.36 8.68
CA TRP A 80 -1.73 -0.39 7.43
C TRP A 80 -0.41 -0.53 6.66
N LEU A 81 0.39 0.53 6.57
CA LEU A 81 1.72 0.50 5.94
C LEU A 81 2.72 -0.34 6.74
N LYS A 82 2.70 -0.20 8.06
CA LYS A 82 3.53 -1.00 8.97
C LYS A 82 3.27 -2.50 8.78
N ALA A 83 2.02 -2.90 8.59
CA ALA A 83 1.67 -4.29 8.35
C ALA A 83 2.27 -4.86 7.04
N TYR A 84 2.52 -4.05 6.01
CA TYR A 84 3.28 -4.49 4.83
C TYR A 84 4.77 -4.66 5.13
N ALA A 85 5.36 -3.72 5.86
CA ALA A 85 6.75 -3.79 6.27
C ALA A 85 7.01 -5.01 7.17
N ASP A 86 6.10 -5.29 8.11
CA ASP A 86 6.16 -6.46 8.99
C ASP A 86 6.06 -7.79 8.22
N GLU A 87 5.38 -7.80 7.06
CA GLU A 87 5.31 -8.94 6.14
C GLU A 87 6.47 -8.98 5.13
N GLY A 88 7.47 -8.09 5.27
CA GLY A 88 8.73 -8.13 4.52
C GLY A 88 8.83 -7.16 3.34
N ALA A 89 7.91 -6.19 3.21
CA ALA A 89 8.10 -5.11 2.25
C ALA A 89 9.24 -4.17 2.71
N SER A 90 10.28 -4.03 1.89
CA SER A 90 11.39 -3.09 2.12
C SER A 90 11.25 -1.82 1.31
N HIS A 91 10.50 -1.86 0.20
CA HIS A 91 10.31 -0.73 -0.71
C HIS A 91 8.82 -0.50 -0.93
N ILE A 92 8.29 0.58 -0.35
CA ILE A 92 6.87 0.92 -0.46
C ILE A 92 6.72 2.16 -1.34
N MET A 93 6.13 1.96 -2.51
CA MET A 93 5.80 3.03 -3.45
C MET A 93 4.36 3.47 -3.23
N ILE A 94 4.16 4.77 -2.98
CA ILE A 94 2.84 5.35 -2.70
C ILE A 94 2.34 6.17 -3.89
N ARG A 95 1.11 5.91 -4.31
CA ARG A 95 0.31 6.80 -5.16
C ARG A 95 -0.77 7.45 -4.33
N PHE A 96 -0.78 8.77 -4.28
CA PHE A 96 -1.86 9.51 -3.61
C PHE A 96 -3.06 9.75 -4.53
N CYS A 97 -4.26 9.69 -3.96
CA CYS A 97 -5.50 10.05 -4.64
C CYS A 97 -5.92 11.49 -4.33
N GLY A 98 -6.18 12.28 -5.38
CA GLY A 98 -6.73 13.63 -5.26
C GLY A 98 -5.66 14.70 -5.09
N ASP A 99 -5.76 15.50 -4.02
CA ASP A 99 -4.83 16.60 -3.74
C ASP A 99 -3.47 16.04 -3.33
N HIS A 100 -2.50 16.11 -4.24
CA HIS A 100 -1.20 15.48 -4.05
C HIS A 100 -0.39 16.16 -2.94
N ASP A 101 -0.44 17.48 -2.85
CA ASP A 101 0.34 18.25 -1.88
C ASP A 101 -0.17 18.01 -0.46
N ARG A 102 -1.50 18.08 -0.26
CA ARG A 102 -2.11 17.76 1.04
C ARG A 102 -1.80 16.33 1.48
N ASN A 103 -1.93 15.36 0.58
CA ASN A 103 -1.64 13.96 0.93
C ASN A 103 -0.15 13.76 1.26
N LEU A 104 0.76 14.42 0.54
CA LEU A 104 2.20 14.35 0.80
C LEU A 104 2.56 14.92 2.18
N GLU A 105 1.97 16.06 2.56
CA GLU A 105 2.16 16.65 3.89
C GLU A 105 1.66 15.74 5.02
N GLN A 106 0.50 15.10 4.84
CA GLN A 106 -0.03 14.14 5.82
C GLN A 106 0.84 12.88 5.87
N PHE A 107 1.29 12.39 4.73
CA PHE A 107 2.15 11.22 4.65
C PHE A 107 3.52 11.45 5.29
N ALA A 108 4.07 12.66 5.23
CA ALA A 108 5.31 12.98 5.94
C ALA A 108 5.19 12.71 7.46
N LYS A 109 4.04 13.04 8.07
CA LYS A 109 3.76 12.76 9.48
C LYS A 109 3.60 11.27 9.75
N VAL A 110 2.95 10.55 8.83
CA VAL A 110 2.83 9.08 8.90
C VAL A 110 4.21 8.45 8.89
N ARG A 111 5.07 8.84 7.95
CA ARG A 111 6.44 8.33 7.83
C ARG A 111 7.25 8.60 9.10
N GLU A 112 7.20 9.81 9.63
CA GLU A 112 7.88 10.17 10.89
C GLU A 112 7.41 9.27 12.05
N SER A 113 6.11 9.02 12.16
CA SER A 113 5.55 8.15 13.21
C SER A 113 6.02 6.69 13.13
N LEU A 114 6.39 6.22 11.93
CA LEU A 114 6.90 4.87 11.70
C LEU A 114 8.41 4.75 11.95
N GLY A 115 9.13 5.87 12.11
CA GLY A 115 10.58 5.89 12.27
C GLY A 115 11.37 5.54 10.99
N TRP A 116 10.80 5.83 9.81
CA TRP A 116 11.40 5.57 8.48
C TRP A 116 12.00 6.82 7.82
#